data_AF-A0A2G8I6R9-F1
#
_entry.id   AF-A0A2G8I6R9-F1
#
_cell.length_a   1.000
_cell.length_b   1.000
_cell.length_c   1.000
_cell.angle_alpha   90.00
_cell.angle_beta   90.00
_cell.angle_gamma   90.00
#
_symmetry.space_group_name_H-M   'P 1'
#
loop_
_entity.id
_entity.type
_entity.pdbx_description
1 polymer ?
#
loop_
_entity_poly.entity_id
_entity_poly.type
_entity_poly.pdbx_seq_one_letter_code
_entity_poly.pdbx_strand_id
1 'polypeptide(L)' 'MGNPIIRLGELTQRYYGKNIETEVVGQTGPDHCPEIKVRITMPNGEYEEATGSNKKVAKQKAAERLLKRFQDILFDRE' A
#
# COMPACT_ATOMS: atom_id res chain seq x y z
N MET A 1 -7.78 -6.25 -14.85
CA MET A 1 -6.84 -5.36 -14.14
C MET A 1 -6.94 -5.67 -12.65
N GLY A 2 -5.98 -6.42 -12.10
CA GLY A 2 -6.01 -6.85 -10.71
C GLY A 2 -5.84 -5.66 -9.75
N ASN A 3 -6.54 -5.68 -8.63
CA ASN A 3 -6.39 -4.65 -7.61
C ASN A 3 -5.00 -4.78 -6.94
N PRO A 4 -4.11 -3.77 -7.02
CA PRO A 4 -2.74 -3.86 -6.47
C PRO A 4 -2.74 -4.16 -4.96
N ILE A 5 -3.79 -3.75 -4.26
CA ILE A 5 -4.01 -4.04 -2.83
C ILE A 5 -4.13 -5.54 -2.57
N ILE A 6 -4.90 -6.25 -3.41
CA ILE A 6 -5.11 -7.70 -3.27
C ILE A 6 -3.81 -8.43 -3.60
N ARG A 7 -3.17 -8.06 -4.72
CA ARG A 7 -1.88 -8.62 -5.16
C ARG A 7 -0.79 -8.50 -4.10
N LEU A 8 -0.67 -7.31 -3.48
CA LEU A 8 0.26 -7.08 -2.38
C LEU A 8 -0.09 -7.96 -1.19
N GLY A 9 -1.36 -7.97 -0.76
CA GLY A 9 -1.82 -8.78 0.37
C GLY A 9 -1.54 -10.28 0.19
N GLU A 10 -1.83 -10.84 -0.98
CA GLU A 10 -1.55 -12.25 -1.30
C GLU A 10 -0.06 -12.57 -1.22
N LEU A 11 0.80 -11.70 -1.78
CA LEU A 11 2.25 -11.89 -1.71
C LEU A 11 2.75 -11.78 -0.27
N THR A 12 2.33 -10.75 0.46
CA THR A 12 2.71 -10.55 1.86
C THR A 12 2.27 -11.74 2.72
N GLN A 13 1.04 -12.23 2.55
CA GLN A 13 0.53 -13.38 3.30
C GLN A 13 1.30 -14.66 2.95
N ARG A 14 1.61 -14.87 1.67
CA ARG A 14 2.37 -16.04 1.21
C ARG A 14 3.81 -16.05 1.74
N TYR A 15 4.47 -14.89 1.78
CA TYR A 15 5.88 -14.78 2.21
C TYR A 15 6.06 -14.68 3.72
N TYR A 16 5.18 -13.95 4.42
CA TYR A 16 5.32 -13.67 5.85
C TYR A 16 4.28 -14.36 6.73
N GLY A 17 3.29 -15.06 6.15
CA GLY A 17 2.18 -15.67 6.89
C GLY A 17 1.25 -14.65 7.55
N LYS A 18 1.37 -13.36 7.21
CA LYS A 18 0.62 -12.24 7.80
C LYS A 18 0.08 -11.30 6.74
N ASN A 19 -1.01 -10.62 7.05
CA ASN A 19 -1.62 -9.64 6.17
C ASN A 19 -0.95 -8.26 6.27
N ILE A 20 -1.13 -7.44 5.24
CA ILE A 20 -0.81 -6.00 5.30
C ILE A 20 -1.79 -5.27 6.22
N GLU A 21 -1.28 -4.28 6.95
CA GLU A 21 -2.09 -3.35 7.72
C GLU A 21 -2.32 -2.07 6.93
N THR A 22 -3.55 -1.56 6.89
CA THR A 22 -3.85 -0.30 6.21
C THR A 22 -4.47 0.68 7.20
N GLU A 23 -3.84 1.83 7.38
CA GLU A 23 -4.27 2.88 8.29
C GLU A 23 -4.47 4.20 7.56
N VAL A 24 -5.51 4.95 7.91
CA VAL A 24 -5.72 6.30 7.37
C VAL A 24 -5.01 7.27 8.32
N VAL A 25 -3.87 7.80 7.90
CA VAL A 25 -3.04 8.72 8.70
C VAL A 25 -3.56 10.16 8.68
N GLY A 26 -4.40 10.52 7.70
CA GLY A 26 -5.05 11.82 7.70
C GLY A 26 -5.83 12.12 6.44
N GLN A 27 -6.63 13.19 6.50
CA GLN A 27 -7.30 13.78 5.36
C GLN A 27 -7.03 15.28 5.38
N THR A 28 -6.48 15.79 4.29
CA THR A 28 -6.09 17.19 4.10
C THR A 28 -6.63 17.67 2.76
N GLY A 29 -6.60 18.97 2.46
CA GLY A 29 -6.93 19.48 1.12
C GLY A 29 -8.19 20.37 1.08
N PRO A 30 -8.38 21.10 -0.02
CA PRO A 30 -9.46 22.07 -0.18
C PRO A 30 -10.83 21.38 -0.31
N ASP A 31 -11.92 22.10 -0.01
CA ASP A 31 -13.30 21.61 -0.05
C ASP A 31 -13.70 20.86 -1.34
N HIS A 32 -13.05 21.19 -2.47
CA HIS A 32 -13.32 20.57 -3.76
C HIS A 32 -12.36 19.42 -4.14
N CYS A 33 -11.23 19.26 -3.44
CA CYS A 33 -10.22 18.22 -3.70
C CYS A 33 -9.68 17.64 -2.38
N PRO A 34 -10.45 16.81 -1.66
CA PRO A 34 -9.96 16.16 -0.47
C PRO A 34 -8.83 15.19 -0.81
N GLU A 35 -7.70 15.35 -0.15
CA GLU A 35 -6.53 14.49 -0.21
C GLU A 35 -6.46 13.61 1.04
N ILE A 36 -6.75 12.33 0.86
CA ILE A 36 -6.68 11.33 1.92
C ILE A 36 -5.31 10.67 1.89
N LYS A 37 -4.60 10.73 3.01
CA LYS A 37 -3.34 10.02 3.23
C LYS A 37 -3.61 8.68 3.90
N VAL A 38 -3.09 7.62 3.29
CA VAL A 38 -3.17 6.25 3.79
C VAL A 38 -1.77 5.69 3.91
N ARG A 39 -1.52 5.00 5.02
CA ARG A 39 -0.33 4.21 5.28
C ARG A 39 -0.66 2.73 5.13
N ILE A 40 0.19 2.00 4.44
CA ILE A 40 0.16 0.53 4.41
C ILE A 40 1.45 0.04 5.04
N THR A 41 1.32 -0.86 6.01
CA THR A 41 2.45 -1.45 6.74
C THR A 41 2.48 -2.95 6.46
N MET A 42 3.63 -3.44 6.03
CA MET A 42 3.93 -4.85 5.87
C MET A 42 4.45 -5.45 7.18
N PRO A 43 4.24 -6.76 7.40
CA PRO A 43 4.70 -7.49 8.59
C PRO A 43 6.22 -7.58 8.71
N ASN A 44 6.98 -7.22 7.68
CA ASN A 44 8.44 -7.12 7.73
C ASN A 44 8.93 -5.76 8.30
N GLY A 45 8.02 -4.87 8.67
CA GLY A 45 8.32 -3.53 9.16
C GLY A 45 8.43 -2.46 8.07
N GLU A 46 8.41 -2.83 6.79
CA GLU A 46 8.30 -1.85 5.71
C GLU A 46 6.91 -1.23 5.69
N TYR A 47 6.85 0.05 5.40
CA TYR A 47 5.59 0.74 5.22
C TYR A 47 5.71 1.73 4.08
N GLU A 48 4.58 2.05 3.46
CA GLU A 48 4.47 3.13 2.49
C GLU A 48 3.25 3.98 2.79
N GLU A 49 3.40 5.26 2.51
CA GLU A 49 2.35 6.25 2.66
C GLU A 49 2.03 6.86 1.30
N ALA A 50 0.74 6.92 0.97
CA ALA A 50 0.31 7.56 -0.25
C ALA A 50 -0.91 8.43 -0.03
N THR A 51 -0.98 9.49 -0.82
CA THR A 51 -2.12 10.40 -0.87
C THR A 51 -2.95 10.15 -2.13
N GLY A 52 -4.26 10.33 -2.00
CA GLY A 52 -5.17 10.22 -3.12
C GLY A 52 -6.48 10.96 -2.89
N SER A 53 -7.21 11.17 -3.97
CA SER A 53 -8.51 11.86 -3.96
C SER A 53 -9.58 11.15 -3.11
N ASN A 54 -9.34 9.89 -2.73
CA ASN A 54 -10.17 9.13 -1.80
C ASN A 54 -9.37 8.00 -1.14
N LYS A 55 -9.97 7.36 -0.11
CA LYS A 55 -9.38 6.25 0.63
C LYS A 55 -8.92 5.09 -0.27
N LYS A 56 -9.65 4.80 -1.35
CA LYS A 56 -9.36 3.70 -2.26
C LYS A 56 -8.16 4.01 -3.16
N VAL A 57 -8.09 5.22 -3.73
CA VAL A 57 -6.98 5.69 -4.58
C VAL A 57 -5.70 5.77 -3.74
N ALA A 58 -5.77 6.31 -2.53
CA ALA A 58 -4.65 6.37 -1.61
C ALA A 58 -4.14 4.96 -1.28
N LYS A 59 -5.04 4.02 -0.93
CA LYS A 59 -4.69 2.60 -0.73
C LYS A 59 -4.05 1.97 -1.96
N GLN A 60 -4.60 2.20 -3.15
CA GLN A 60 -4.06 1.63 -4.39
C GLN A 60 -2.66 2.15 -4.69
N LYS A 61 -2.42 3.46 -4.55
CA LYS A 61 -1.09 4.05 -4.75
C LYS A 61 -0.07 3.51 -3.75
N ALA A 62 -0.42 3.46 -2.46
CA ALA A 62 0.46 2.91 -1.43
C ALA A 62 0.78 1.45 -1.74
N ALA A 63 -0.25 0.65 -2.07
CA ALA A 63 -0.08 -0.76 -2.38
C ALA A 63 0.76 -0.98 -3.64
N GLU A 64 0.62 -0.16 -4.68
CA GLU A 64 1.40 -0.29 -5.91
C GLU A 64 2.90 -0.02 -5.66
N ARG A 65 3.22 1.02 -4.87
CA ARG A 65 4.60 1.33 -4.49
C ARG A 65 5.23 0.22 -3.67
N LEU A 66 4.51 -0.26 -2.66
CA LEU A 66 4.92 -1.40 -1.85
C LEU A 66 5.08 -2.67 -2.68
N LEU A 67 4.15 -2.95 -3.58
CA LEU A 67 4.17 -4.12 -4.45
C LEU A 67 5.40 -4.09 -5.36
N LYS A 68 5.75 -2.92 -5.92
CA LYS A 68 6.95 -2.77 -6.74
C LYS A 68 8.21 -3.03 -5.92
N ARG A 69 8.31 -2.43 -4.73
CA ARG A 69 9.45 -2.60 -3.82
C ARG A 69 9.59 -4.03 -3.31
N PHE A 70 8.47 -4.66 -2.98
CA PHE A 70 8.45 -6.06 -2.55
C PHE A 70 8.91 -7.00 -3.66
N GLN A 71 8.45 -6.79 -4.89
CA GLN A 71 8.93 -7.56 -6.05
C GLN A 71 10.42 -7.34 -6.32
N ASP A 72 10.91 -6.10 -6.16
CA ASP A 72 12.33 -5.76 -6.32
C ASP A 72 13.21 -6.53 -5.32
N ILE A 73 12.82 -6.55 -4.04
CA ILE A 73 13.50 -7.32 -2.97
C ILE A 73 13.51 -8.83 -3.28
N LEU A 74 12.44 -9.34 -3.88
CA LEU A 74 12.36 -10.75 -4.26
C LEU A 74 13.24 -11.07 -5.47
N PHE A 75 13.35 -10.14 -6.43
CA PHE A 75 14.13 -10.33 -7.66
C PHE A 75 15.64 -10.21 -7.42
N ASP A 76 16.07 -9.39 -6.45
CA ASP A 76 17.48 -9.26 -6.05
C ASP A 76 18.03 -10.53 -5.35
N ARG A 77 17.15 -11.46 -4.94
CA ARG A 77 17.52 -12.71 -4.25
C ARG A 77 17.74 -13.91 -5.17
N GLU A 78 17.66 -13.74 -6.50
CA GLU A 78 17.90 -14.78 -7.51
C GLU A 78 19.25 -14.60 -8.22
#